data_AF-A0AB39T4C0-F1
#
_entry.id   AF-A0AB39T4C0-F1
#
_cell.length_a   1.000
_cell.length_b   1.000
_cell.length_c   1.000
_cell.angle_alpha   90.00
_cell.angle_beta   90.00
_cell.angle_gamma   90.00
#
_symmetry.space_group_name_H-M   'P 1'
#
loop_
_entity.id
_entity.type
_entity.pdbx_description
1 polymer ?
#
loop_
_entity_poly.entity_id
_entity_poly.type
_entity_poly.pdbx_seq_one_letter_code
_entity_poly.pdbx_strand_id
1 'polypeptide(L)'
;MSDMSARCAPYRAKLKHQSFATIIPDRRPEVKLHAGIGLAKLAVGYQGWNGARGGEIYELTAEGWDLLYRVEAGTSMDALPWRAEK
;
A
#
# COMPACT_ATOMS: atom_id res chain seq x y z
N MET A 1 9.11 27.57 -23.41
CA MET A 1 9.62 26.37 -22.72
C MET A 1 8.64 26.02 -21.62
N SER A 2 7.82 24.98 -21.80
CA SER A 2 6.87 24.54 -20.76
C SER A 2 7.67 23.94 -19.60
N ASP A 3 7.75 24.70 -18.51
CA ASP A 3 8.40 24.33 -17.27
C ASP A 3 7.87 22.97 -16.80
N MET A 4 8.78 22.00 -16.66
CA MET A 4 8.45 20.63 -16.25
C MET A 4 7.68 20.61 -14.92
N SER A 5 7.88 21.63 -14.08
CA SER A 5 7.13 21.86 -12.86
C SER A 5 5.63 22.07 -13.08
N ALA A 6 5.23 22.78 -14.15
CA ALA A 6 3.82 23.01 -14.50
C ALA A 6 3.13 21.74 -14.98
N ARG A 7 3.86 20.86 -15.68
CA ARG A 7 3.35 19.54 -16.11
C ARG A 7 3.20 18.57 -14.92
N CYS A 8 4.01 18.74 -13.89
CA CYS A 8 3.98 17.93 -12.67
C CYS A 8 2.98 18.43 -11.60
N ALA A 9 2.54 19.68 -11.65
CA ALA A 9 1.65 20.30 -10.66
C ALA A 9 0.33 19.53 -10.41
N PRO A 10 -0.39 19.01 -11.43
CA PRO A 10 -1.62 18.23 -11.22
C PRO A 10 -1.35 16.89 -10.52
N TYR A 11 -0.17 16.33 -10.70
CA TYR A 11 0.25 15.07 -10.08
C TYR A 11 0.84 15.29 -8.68
N ARG A 12 1.38 16.46 -8.37
CA ARG A 12 1.82 16.83 -7.01
C ARG A 12 0.68 16.77 -5.99
N ALA A 13 -0.53 17.19 -6.36
CA ALA A 13 -1.70 17.05 -5.49
C ALA A 13 -2.05 15.56 -5.23
N LYS A 14 -1.90 14.69 -6.24
CA LYS A 14 -2.07 13.23 -6.08
C LYS A 14 -0.94 12.58 -5.25
N LEU A 15 0.26 13.16 -5.27
CA LEU A 15 1.41 12.70 -4.46
C LEU A 15 1.28 13.11 -2.98
N LYS A 16 0.51 14.16 -2.65
CA LYS A 16 0.39 14.70 -1.29
C LYS A 16 -0.42 13.86 -0.30
N HIS A 17 -1.08 12.79 -0.75
CA HIS A 17 -1.90 11.94 0.13
C HIS A 17 -1.54 10.46 0.00
N GLN A 18 -0.23 10.16 -0.11
CA GLN A 18 0.24 8.78 0.08
C GLN A 18 0.23 8.43 1.57
N SER A 19 -0.96 8.32 2.14
CA SER A 19 -1.15 8.05 3.57
C SER A 19 -0.87 6.60 3.93
N PHE A 20 -0.56 5.72 2.98
CA PHE A 20 -0.36 4.31 3.27
C PHE A 20 0.98 3.82 2.72
N ALA A 21 1.63 2.92 3.46
CA ALA A 21 2.84 2.25 3.01
C ALA A 21 2.67 0.73 3.11
N THR A 22 3.41 0.00 2.29
CA THR A 22 3.56 -1.44 2.42
C THR A 22 5.02 -1.83 2.45
N ILE A 23 5.35 -2.81 3.29
CA ILE A 23 6.66 -3.48 3.28
C ILE A 23 6.43 -4.93 2.85
N ILE A 24 6.98 -5.31 1.69
CA ILE A 24 6.83 -6.66 1.11
C ILE A 24 8.24 -7.20 0.81
N PRO A 25 8.78 -8.11 1.65
CA PRO A 25 10.17 -8.56 1.57
C PRO A 25 10.59 -9.08 0.18
N ASP A 26 9.68 -9.77 -0.51
CA ASP A 26 9.91 -10.37 -1.82
C ASP A 26 9.70 -9.39 -3.00
N ARG A 27 9.66 -8.07 -2.74
CA ARG A 27 9.56 -7.03 -3.79
C ARG A 27 10.76 -6.11 -3.83
N ARG A 28 10.96 -5.54 -5.02
CA ARG A 28 11.89 -4.44 -5.29
C ARG A 28 11.12 -3.30 -5.98
N PRO A 29 11.07 -2.08 -5.39
CA PRO A 29 11.47 -1.77 -4.01
C PRO A 29 10.60 -2.54 -2.99
N GLU A 30 11.18 -2.83 -1.83
CA GLU A 30 10.52 -3.54 -0.72
C GLU A 30 9.43 -2.68 -0.07
N VAL A 31 9.71 -1.38 0.06
CA VAL A 31 8.79 -0.38 0.56
C VAL A 31 8.10 0.30 -0.61
N LYS A 32 6.77 0.43 -0.54
CA LYS A 32 5.96 1.18 -1.50
C LYS A 32 4.95 2.05 -0.78
N LEU A 33 4.72 3.23 -1.33
CA LEU A 33 3.74 4.18 -0.84
C LEU A 33 2.49 4.15 -1.73
N HIS A 34 1.33 4.32 -1.11
CA HIS A 34 0.02 4.17 -1.73
C HIS A 34 -0.89 5.33 -1.35
N ALA A 35 -1.67 5.81 -2.33
CA ALA A 35 -2.63 6.89 -2.13
C ALA A 35 -3.90 6.45 -1.36
N GLY A 36 -4.08 5.16 -1.10
CA GLY A 36 -5.26 4.66 -0.41
C GLY A 36 -5.09 3.22 0.08
N ILE A 37 -5.81 2.88 1.15
CA ILE A 37 -5.74 1.58 1.81
C ILE A 37 -6.09 0.41 0.88
N GLY A 38 -7.00 0.60 -0.08
CA GLY A 38 -7.35 -0.42 -1.07
C GLY A 38 -6.16 -0.84 -1.95
N LEU A 39 -5.32 0.13 -2.35
CA LEU A 39 -4.11 -0.14 -3.14
C LEU A 39 -3.05 -0.86 -2.31
N ALA A 40 -2.90 -0.49 -1.03
CA ALA A 40 -2.01 -1.19 -0.11
C ALA A 40 -2.48 -2.64 0.13
N LYS A 41 -3.78 -2.85 0.36
CA LYS A 41 -4.40 -4.18 0.49
C LYS A 41 -4.19 -5.04 -0.76
N LEU A 42 -4.29 -4.47 -1.97
CA LEU A 42 -4.01 -5.17 -3.23
C LEU A 42 -2.51 -5.47 -3.46
N ALA A 43 -1.62 -4.66 -2.90
CA ALA A 43 -0.19 -4.91 -3.01
C ALA A 43 0.22 -6.14 -2.16
N VAL A 44 -0.34 -6.26 -0.95
CA VAL A 44 -0.10 -7.38 -0.03
C VAL A 44 -0.93 -8.61 -0.41
N GLY A 45 -2.25 -8.43 -0.59
CA GLY A 45 -3.19 -9.45 -1.07
C GLY A 45 -3.21 -9.48 -2.59
N TYR A 46 -2.55 -10.48 -3.19
CA TYR A 46 -2.35 -10.51 -4.64
C TYR A 46 -3.29 -11.54 -5.28
N GLN A 47 -4.33 -11.06 -5.96
CA GLN A 47 -5.33 -11.91 -6.61
C GLN A 47 -4.72 -12.92 -7.59
N GLY A 48 -3.62 -12.57 -8.27
CA GLY A 48 -2.92 -13.47 -9.20
C GLY A 48 -2.24 -14.68 -8.54
N TRP A 49 -2.10 -14.71 -7.21
CA TRP A 49 -1.59 -15.86 -6.45
C TRP A 49 -2.71 -16.51 -5.60
N ASN A 50 -3.95 -16.04 -5.72
CA ASN A 50 -5.05 -16.51 -4.87
C ASN A 50 -4.71 -16.47 -3.36
N GLY A 51 -3.92 -15.48 -2.94
CA GLY A 51 -3.45 -15.35 -1.57
C GLY A 51 -2.56 -14.13 -1.34
N ALA A 52 -2.08 -13.99 -0.12
CA ALA A 52 -1.16 -12.94 0.27
C ALA A 52 0.27 -13.28 -0.17
N ARG A 53 0.99 -12.27 -0.67
CA ARG A 53 2.45 -12.33 -0.77
C ARG A 53 3.13 -12.23 0.59
N GLY A 54 2.36 -11.85 1.62
CA GLY A 54 2.86 -11.48 2.92
C GLY A 54 3.43 -10.06 2.93
N GLY A 55 3.54 -9.51 4.13
CA GLY A 55 4.04 -8.16 4.35
C GLY A 55 3.17 -7.37 5.31
N GLU A 56 3.45 -6.09 5.35
CA GLU A 56 2.89 -5.16 6.31
C GLU A 56 2.24 -3.99 5.60
N ILE A 57 1.17 -3.45 6.18
CA ILE A 57 0.48 -2.24 5.73
C ILE A 57 0.52 -1.24 6.87
N TYR A 58 0.98 -0.04 6.57
CA TYR A 58 1.07 1.09 7.50
C TYR A 58 0.22 2.26 7.02
N GLU A 59 -0.25 3.08 7.96
CA GLU A 59 -0.87 4.38 7.71
C GLU A 59 -0.01 5.51 8.31
N LEU A 60 0.09 6.62 7.60
CA LEU A 60 0.75 7.84 8.04
C LEU A 60 -0.22 8.66 8.88
N THR A 61 0.05 8.76 10.17
CA THR A 61 -0.68 9.57 11.15
C THR A 61 0.12 10.81 11.52
N ALA A 62 -0.42 11.64 12.42
CA ALA A 62 0.28 12.84 12.90
C ALA A 62 1.55 12.51 13.71
N GLU A 63 1.62 11.30 14.29
CA GLU A 63 2.71 10.85 15.16
C GLU A 63 3.75 10.00 14.41
N GLY A 64 3.43 9.50 13.22
CA GLY A 64 4.34 8.69 12.42
C GLY A 64 3.61 7.65 11.57
N TRP A 65 4.23 6.48 11.41
CA TRP A 65 3.65 5.35 10.69
C TRP A 65 3.08 4.33 11.67
N ASP A 66 1.78 4.07 11.58
CA ASP A 66 1.08 3.09 12.39
C ASP A 66 0.83 1.81 11.59
N LEU A 67 1.14 0.66 12.18
CA LEU A 67 0.89 -0.65 11.56
C LEU A 67 -0.60 -0.95 11.59
N LEU A 68 -1.22 -1.06 10.41
CA LEU A 68 -2.62 -1.46 10.27
C LEU A 68 -2.78 -2.97 10.19
N TYR A 69 -1.96 -3.62 9.36
CA TYR A 69 -2.05 -5.07 9.14
C TYR A 69 -0.67 -5.67 8.96
N ARG A 70 -0.49 -6.87 9.52
CA ARG A 70 0.60 -7.78 9.17
C ARG A 70 -0.02 -9.07 8.64
N VAL A 71 0.47 -9.53 7.50
CA VAL A 71 -0.04 -10.71 6.81
C VAL A 71 1.14 -11.62 6.46
N GLU A 72 0.96 -12.91 6.67
CA GLU A 72 1.98 -13.91 6.31
C GLU A 72 1.91 -14.25 4.80
N ALA A 73 3.03 -14.68 4.25
CA ALA A 73 3.04 -15.16 2.87
C ALA A 73 2.22 -16.46 2.77
N GLY A 74 1.40 -16.57 1.74
CA GLY A 74 0.53 -17.73 1.53
C GLY A 74 -0.79 -17.70 2.30
N THR A 75 -1.06 -16.66 3.11
CA THR A 75 -2.40 -16.48 3.71
C THR A 75 -3.46 -16.47 2.60
N SER A 76 -4.51 -17.28 2.74
CA SER A 76 -5.58 -17.36 1.73
C SER A 76 -6.35 -16.05 1.63
N MET A 77 -6.96 -15.78 0.47
CA MET A 77 -7.72 -14.55 0.25
C MET A 77 -8.86 -14.33 1.25
N ASP A 78 -9.47 -15.41 1.74
CA ASP A 78 -10.59 -15.36 2.70
C ASP A 78 -10.11 -15.20 4.14
N ALA A 79 -8.86 -15.58 4.43
CA ALA A 79 -8.22 -15.39 5.74
C ALA A 79 -7.53 -14.03 5.89
N LEU A 80 -7.60 -13.16 4.87
CA LEU A 80 -7.05 -11.81 4.96
C LEU A 80 -7.81 -11.00 6.02
N PRO A 81 -7.11 -10.23 6.88
CA PRO A 81 -7.72 -9.57 8.04
C PRO A 81 -8.82 -8.57 7.64
N TRP A 82 -8.68 -7.92 6.48
CA TRP A 82 -9.67 -6.97 5.97
C TRP A 82 -10.89 -7.60 5.26
N ARG A 83 -10.97 -8.93 5.16
CA ARG A 83 -12.21 -9.60 4.71
C ARG A 83 -13.24 -9.72 5.82
N ALA A 84 -12.79 -9.70 7.08
CA ALA A 84 -13.68 -9.74 8.25
C ALA A 84 -14.34 -8.39 8.55
N GLU A 85 -13.86 -7.30 7.96
CA GLU A 85 -14.33 -5.91 8.19
C GLU A 85 -15.67 -5.57 7.49
N LYS A 86 -16.56 -6.56 7.30
CA LYS A 86 -17.87 -6.34 6.67
C LYS A 86 -18.81 -5.50 7.52
#